data_AF-A0A843YHV9-F1
#
_entry.id   AF-A0A843YHV9-F1
#
_cell.length_a   1.000
_cell.length_b   1.000
_cell.length_c   1.000
_cell.angle_alpha   90.00
_cell.angle_beta   90.00
_cell.angle_gamma   90.00
#
_symmetry.space_group_name_H-M   'P 1'
#
loop_
_entity.id
_entity.type
_entity.pdbx_description
1 polymer ?
#
loop_
_entity_poly.entity_id
_entity_poly.type
_entity_poly.pdbx_seq_one_letter_code
_entity_poly.pdbx_strand_id
1 'polypeptide(L)'
;MDIRSLSATSGYAAARPATQADPDHVSGGIQNHLKANFEEFATTLQTSEQVSVQAMTGSADPHALVQALAQTELAVETAVTVRNKVVEAYQEIMRMPV
;
A
#
# COMPACT_ATOMS: atom_id res chain seq x y z
N MET A 1 36.58 18.82 16.97
CA MET A 1 35.46 17.89 16.74
C MET A 1 34.28 18.71 16.20
N ASP A 2 34.45 19.43 15.08
CA ASP A 2 33.63 20.63 14.76
C ASP A 2 33.13 20.73 13.31
N ILE A 3 33.46 19.75 12.47
CA ILE A 3 33.09 19.77 11.03
C ILE A 3 31.69 19.16 10.82
N ARG A 4 31.25 18.28 11.72
CA ARG A 4 29.94 17.61 11.64
C ARG A 4 28.77 18.47 12.13
N SER A 5 29.03 19.45 12.99
CA SER A 5 28.01 20.39 13.49
C SER A 5 27.63 21.42 12.43
N LEU A 6 28.60 21.92 11.65
CA LEU A 6 28.33 22.82 10.51
C LEU A 6 27.55 22.13 9.38
N SER A 7 27.81 20.83 9.12
CA SER A 7 27.05 20.09 8.11
C SER A 7 25.62 19.76 8.57
N ALA A 8 25.42 19.60 9.87
CA ALA A 8 24.08 19.35 10.43
C ALA A 8 23.22 20.62 10.39
N THR A 9 23.79 21.79 10.67
CA THR A 9 23.06 23.07 10.56
C THR A 9 22.75 23.45 9.12
N SER A 10 23.64 23.17 8.16
CA SER A 10 23.35 23.39 6.74
C SER A 10 22.28 22.44 6.19
N GLY A 11 22.28 21.17 6.62
CA GLY A 11 21.23 20.21 6.29
C GLY A 11 19.86 20.63 6.85
N TYR A 12 19.83 21.15 8.08
CA TYR A 12 18.60 21.66 8.67
C TYR A 12 18.10 22.93 7.97
N ALA A 13 19.00 23.85 7.61
CA ALA A 13 18.66 25.06 6.86
C ALA A 13 18.13 24.73 5.45
N ALA A 14 18.69 23.71 4.78
CA ALA A 14 18.23 23.23 3.47
C ALA A 14 16.86 22.52 3.54
N ALA A 15 16.49 21.93 4.68
CA ALA A 15 15.22 21.23 4.86
C ALA A 15 14.03 22.14 5.26
N ARG A 16 14.29 23.36 5.75
CA ARG A 16 13.22 24.33 6.10
C ARG A 16 12.31 24.75 4.94
N PRO A 17 12.78 25.00 3.71
CA PRO A 17 11.87 25.33 2.60
C PRO A 17 11.01 24.14 2.15
N ALA A 18 11.40 22.90 2.44
CA ALA A 18 10.62 21.69 2.12
C ALA A 18 9.50 21.40 3.14
N THR A 19 9.50 22.07 4.30
CA THR A 19 8.45 21.97 5.34
C THR A 19 7.57 23.20 5.43
N GLN A 20 7.81 24.19 4.56
CA GLN A 20 6.96 25.38 4.46
C GLN A 20 5.70 24.97 3.70
N ALA A 21 4.56 25.00 4.38
CA ALA A 21 3.26 24.72 3.76
C ALA A 21 2.99 25.79 2.69
N ASP A 22 3.02 25.36 1.43
CA ASP A 22 2.67 26.17 0.27
C ASP A 22 1.17 26.54 0.35
N PRO A 23 0.83 27.84 0.45
CA PRO A 23 -0.55 28.28 0.51
C PRO A 23 -1.35 28.02 -0.78
N ASP A 24 -0.72 27.65 -1.90
CA ASP A 24 -1.38 27.30 -3.16
C ASP A 24 -1.75 25.80 -3.28
N HIS A 25 -1.38 24.94 -2.32
CA HIS A 25 -1.68 23.50 -2.34
C HIS A 25 -3.08 23.11 -1.82
N VAL A 26 -3.97 24.05 -1.52
CA VAL A 26 -5.24 23.77 -0.81
C VAL A 26 -6.42 23.32 -1.72
N SER A 27 -6.23 23.11 -3.03
CA SER A 27 -7.33 22.51 -3.83
C SER A 27 -6.99 21.50 -4.93
N GLY A 28 -5.72 21.39 -5.37
CA GLY A 28 -5.36 20.49 -6.49
C GLY A 28 -4.40 19.34 -6.16
N GLY A 29 -3.66 19.42 -5.04
CA GLY A 29 -2.59 18.48 -4.73
C GLY A 29 -3.09 17.04 -4.49
N ILE A 30 -4.09 16.89 -3.62
CA ILE A 30 -4.64 15.57 -3.25
C ILE A 30 -5.31 14.89 -4.46
N GLN A 31 -6.00 15.65 -5.30
CA GLN A 31 -6.64 15.13 -6.51
C GLN A 31 -5.60 14.66 -7.54
N ASN A 32 -4.52 15.43 -7.72
CA ASN A 32 -3.42 15.05 -8.61
C ASN A 32 -2.65 13.83 -8.08
N HIS A 33 -2.42 13.75 -6.76
CA HIS A 33 -1.80 12.56 -6.15
C HIS A 33 -2.70 11.33 -6.25
N LEU A 34 -4.01 11.48 -6.03
CA LEU A 34 -4.96 10.37 -6.16
C LEU A 34 -5.04 9.87 -7.60
N LYS A 35 -5.04 10.80 -8.58
CA LYS A 35 -5.00 10.47 -10.00
C LYS A 35 -3.70 9.74 -10.37
N ALA A 36 -2.55 10.24 -9.93
CA ALA A 36 -1.25 9.60 -10.17
C ALA A 36 -1.21 8.17 -9.58
N ASN A 37 -1.69 7.98 -8.36
CA ASN A 37 -1.77 6.67 -7.72
C ASN A 37 -2.70 5.71 -8.48
N PHE A 38 -3.80 6.22 -9.03
CA PHE A 38 -4.73 5.40 -9.82
C PHE A 38 -4.14 4.99 -11.17
N GLU A 39 -3.41 5.89 -11.84
CA GLU A 39 -2.67 5.61 -13.07
C GLU A 39 -1.56 4.56 -12.83
N GLU A 40 -0.84 4.67 -11.71
CA GLU A 40 0.17 3.70 -11.31
C GLU A 40 -0.44 2.33 -10.95
N PHE A 41 -1.60 2.32 -10.28
CA PHE A 41 -2.35 1.10 -9.99
C PHE A 41 -2.84 0.41 -11.28
N ALA A 42 -3.40 1.16 -12.23
CA ALA A 42 -3.83 0.61 -13.52
C ALA A 42 -2.66 0.01 -14.31
N THR A 43 -1.51 0.69 -14.31
CA THR A 43 -0.27 0.20 -14.94
C THR A 43 0.22 -1.10 -14.27
N THR A 44 0.14 -1.15 -12.94
CA THR A 44 0.52 -2.33 -12.15
C THR A 44 -0.41 -3.51 -12.42
N LEU A 45 -1.72 -3.28 -12.52
CA LEU A 45 -2.70 -4.31 -12.87
C LEU A 45 -2.42 -4.89 -14.27
N GLN A 46 -2.20 -4.05 -15.27
CA GLN A 46 -1.91 -4.50 -16.63
C GLN A 46 -0.61 -5.33 -16.69
N THR A 47 0.42 -4.91 -15.95
CA THR A 47 1.66 -5.67 -15.81
C THR A 47 1.43 -7.01 -15.11
N SER A 48 0.61 -7.02 -14.06
CA SER A 48 0.22 -8.23 -13.33
C SER A 48 -0.52 -9.21 -14.23
N GLU A 49 -1.47 -8.75 -15.05
CA GLU A 49 -2.17 -9.62 -16.01
C GLU A 49 -1.21 -10.26 -17.01
N GLN A 50 -0.25 -9.49 -17.52
CA GLN A 50 0.76 -10.02 -18.45
C GLN A 50 1.67 -11.07 -17.80
N VAL A 51 2.06 -10.87 -16.54
CA VAL A 51 2.82 -11.84 -15.74
C VAL A 51 1.98 -13.08 -15.43
N SER A 52 0.70 -12.92 -15.09
CA SER A 52 -0.23 -14.03 -14.88
C SER A 52 -0.41 -14.88 -16.13
N VAL A 53 -0.55 -14.25 -17.31
CA VAL A 53 -0.61 -14.96 -18.59
C VAL A 53 0.68 -15.73 -18.84
N GLN A 54 1.86 -15.13 -18.62
CA GLN A 54 3.14 -15.83 -18.74
C GLN A 54 3.27 -17.01 -17.76
N ALA A 55 2.80 -16.85 -16.52
CA ALA A 55 2.79 -17.92 -15.53
C ALA A 55 1.85 -19.08 -15.95
N MET A 56 0.70 -18.78 -16.57
CA MET A 56 -0.23 -19.78 -17.09
C MET A 56 0.32 -20.54 -18.32
N THR A 57 1.27 -19.96 -19.07
CA THR A 57 1.91 -20.63 -20.22
C THR A 57 2.94 -21.71 -19.85
N GLY A 58 3.14 -22.01 -18.56
CA GLY A 58 3.58 -23.35 -18.13
C GLY A 58 5.06 -23.57 -17.84
N SER A 59 5.86 -22.52 -17.57
CA SER A 59 7.26 -22.68 -17.12
C SER A 59 7.43 -22.69 -15.59
N ALA A 60 6.40 -23.04 -14.83
CA ALA A 60 6.42 -22.94 -13.36
C ALA A 60 6.79 -24.27 -12.69
N ASP A 61 8.02 -24.31 -12.15
CA ASP A 61 8.54 -25.35 -11.26
C ASP A 61 7.57 -25.59 -10.08
N PRO A 62 7.25 -26.84 -9.67
CA PRO A 62 6.46 -27.12 -8.48
C PRO A 62 6.95 -26.42 -7.19
N HIS A 63 8.22 -26.01 -7.10
CA HIS A 63 8.69 -25.14 -6.03
C HIS A 63 8.04 -23.74 -6.05
N ALA A 64 7.80 -23.17 -7.23
CA ALA A 64 7.14 -21.88 -7.38
C ALA A 64 5.69 -21.92 -6.88
N LEU A 65 4.99 -23.06 -7.05
CA LEU A 65 3.65 -23.26 -6.51
C LEU A 65 3.65 -23.25 -4.98
N VAL A 66 4.59 -23.96 -4.34
CA VAL A 66 4.69 -23.99 -2.86
C VAL A 66 5.05 -22.61 -2.31
N GLN A 67 5.94 -21.87 -2.97
CA GLN A 67 6.29 -20.50 -2.58
C GLN A 67 5.10 -19.54 -2.74
N ALA A 68 4.32 -19.67 -3.82
CA ALA A 68 3.11 -18.89 -4.00
C ALA A 68 2.03 -19.21 -2.95
N LEU A 69 1.90 -20.48 -2.56
CA LEU A 69 0.98 -20.91 -1.49
C LEU A 69 1.41 -20.33 -0.13
N ALA A 70 2.70 -20.37 0.19
CA ALA A 70 3.23 -19.75 1.42
C ALA A 70 2.95 -18.24 1.48
N GLN A 71 3.04 -17.54 0.35
CA GLN A 71 2.72 -16.11 0.28
C GLN A 71 1.21 -15.83 0.46
N THR A 72 0.37 -16.81 0.14
CA THR A 72 -1.10 -16.68 0.20
C THR A 72 -1.67 -16.92 1.60
N GLU A 73 -0.92 -17.57 2.52
CA GLU A 73 -1.36 -17.81 3.90
C GLU A 73 -1.77 -16.52 4.63
N LEU A 74 -0.96 -15.46 4.50
CA LEU A 74 -1.25 -14.17 5.14
C LEU A 74 -2.55 -13.53 4.62
N ALA A 75 -2.80 -13.67 3.32
CA ALA A 75 -4.02 -13.17 2.70
C ALA A 75 -5.26 -13.94 3.18
N VAL A 76 -5.14 -15.27 3.33
CA VAL A 76 -6.22 -16.12 3.85
C VAL A 76 -6.51 -15.82 5.31
N GLU A 77 -5.48 -15.66 6.15
CA GLU A 77 -5.63 -15.31 7.56
C GLU A 77 -6.34 -13.96 7.74
N THR A 78 -5.97 -12.97 6.93
CA THR A 78 -6.61 -11.66 6.90
C THR A 78 -8.08 -11.76 6.47
N ALA A 79 -8.36 -12.54 5.43
CA ALA A 79 -9.73 -12.76 4.96
C ALA A 79 -10.62 -13.43 6.02
N VAL A 80 -10.10 -14.42 6.75
CA VAL A 80 -10.81 -15.06 7.86
C VAL A 80 -11.04 -14.08 9.01
N THR A 81 -10.06 -13.23 9.31
CA THR A 81 -10.19 -12.17 10.34
C THR A 81 -11.32 -11.19 9.99
N VAL A 82 -11.38 -10.73 8.74
CA VAL A 82 -12.46 -9.86 8.25
C VAL A 82 -13.81 -10.59 8.34
N ARG A 83 -13.89 -11.86 7.89
CA ARG A 83 -15.11 -12.68 7.99
C ARG A 83 -15.61 -12.76 9.43
N ASN A 84 -14.72 -12.99 10.39
CA ASN A 84 -15.08 -13.09 11.80
C ASN A 84 -15.56 -11.76 12.37
N LYS A 85 -14.93 -10.63 12.01
CA LYS A 85 -15.36 -9.30 12.42
C LYS A 85 -16.74 -8.92 11.89
N VAL A 86 -17.05 -9.30 10.64
CA VAL A 86 -18.38 -9.10 10.05
C VAL A 86 -19.43 -9.94 10.79
N VAL A 87 -19.10 -11.18 11.14
CA VAL A 87 -20.00 -12.05 11.92
C VAL A 87 -20.22 -11.52 13.34
N GLU A 88 -19.19 -11.01 14.01
CA GLU A 88 -19.30 -10.35 15.32
C GLU A 88 -20.21 -9.12 15.24
N ALA A 89 -20.00 -8.23 14.26
CA ALA A 89 -20.82 -7.04 14.07
C ALA A 89 -22.28 -7.38 13.77
N TYR A 90 -22.53 -8.41 12.95
CA TYR A 90 -23.89 -8.88 12.68
C TYR A 90 -24.57 -9.44 13.95
N GLN A 91 -23.83 -10.20 14.76
CA GLN A 91 -24.33 -10.69 16.04
C GLN A 91 -24.57 -9.56 17.04
N GLU A 92 -23.76 -8.51 17.03
CA GLU A 92 -23.91 -7.33 17.88
C GLU A 92 -25.18 -6.54 17.52
N ILE A 93 -25.45 -6.35 16.22
CA ILE A 93 -26.69 -5.73 15.73
C ILE A 93 -27.92 -6.53 16.19
N MET A 94 -27.88 -7.86 16.13
CA MET A 94 -29.00 -8.70 16.60
C MET A 94 -29.12 -8.80 18.12
N ARG A 95 -28.07 -8.45 18.88
CA ARG A 95 -28.06 -8.44 20.35
C ARG A 95 -28.42 -7.08 20.95
N MET A 96 -28.50 -6.02 20.14
CA MET A 96 -29.19 -4.81 20.55
C MET A 96 -30.70 -5.11 20.60
N PRO A 97 -31.33 -5.10 21.79
CA PRO A 97 -32.79 -5.09 21.83
C PRO A 97 -33.28 -3.78 21.18
N VAL A 98 -34.30 -3.91 20.33
CA VAL A 98 -35.12 -2.76 19.90
C VAL A 98 -35.81 -2.09 21.08
#